data_AF-A0ABD1CHB0-F1
#
_entry.id   AF-A0ABD1CHB0-F1
#
_cell.length_a   1.000
_cell.length_b   1.000
_cell.length_c   1.000
_cell.angle_alpha   90.00
_cell.angle_beta   90.00
_cell.angle_gamma   90.00
#
_symmetry.space_group_name_H-M   'P 1'
#
loop_
_entity.id
_entity.type
_entity.pdbx_description
1 polymer ?
#
loop_
_entity_poly.entity_id
_entity_poly.type
_entity_poly.pdbx_seq_one_letter_code
_entity_poly.pdbx_strand_id
1 'polypeptide(L)' 'MNAFMVWAQAARREMSKQEPKLQNSEISKDLGKMW' A
#
# COMPACT_ATOMS: atom_id res chain seq x y z
N MET A 1 0.78 -13.13 8.61
CA MET A 1 0.42 -12.02 7.70
C MET A 1 -1.10 -11.88 7.79
N ASN A 2 -1.64 -10.74 8.24
CA ASN A 2 -3.10 -10.57 8.37
C ASN A 2 -3.74 -10.22 7.01
N ALA A 3 -5.07 -10.29 6.91
CA ALA A 3 -5.81 -10.02 5.66
C ALA A 3 -5.46 -8.64 5.07
N PHE A 4 -5.31 -7.63 5.94
CA PHE A 4 -4.85 -6.30 5.56
C PHE A 4 -3.46 -6.32 4.92
N MET A 5 -2.48 -7.01 5.49
CA MET A 5 -1.11 -7.07 4.95
C MET A 5 -1.05 -7.74 3.58
N VAL A 6 -1.88 -8.76 3.33
CA VAL A 6 -1.97 -9.44 2.03
C VAL A 6 -2.57 -8.50 0.98
N TRP A 7 -3.67 -7.81 1.31
CA TRP A 7 -4.28 -6.82 0.43
C TRP A 7 -3.35 -5.62 0.18
N ALA A 8 -2.77 -5.04 1.24
CA ALA A 8 -1.90 -3.87 1.16
C ALA A 8 -0.62 -4.15 0.36
N GLN A 9 -0.13 -5.40 0.31
CA GLN A 9 1.00 -5.78 -0.53
C GLN A 9 0.68 -5.65 -2.02
N ALA A 10 -0.51 -6.08 -2.45
CA ALA A 10 -0.94 -5.94 -3.84
C ALA A 10 -1.17 -4.46 -4.20
N ALA A 11 -1.89 -3.73 -3.33
CA ALA A 11 -2.20 -2.31 -3.55
C ALA A 11 -0.94 -1.42 -3.59
N ARG A 12 0.03 -1.64 -2.70
CA ARG A 12 1.33 -0.94 -2.74
C ARG A 12 2.06 -1.15 -4.05
N ARG A 13 1.99 -2.35 -4.62
CA ARG A 13 2.67 -2.69 -5.87
C ARG A 13 2.06 -1.94 -7.06
N GLU A 14 0.75 -1.74 -7.05
CA GLU A 14 0.04 -0.95 -8.04
C GLU A 14 0.37 0.56 -7.90
N MET A 15 0.30 1.08 -6.68
CA MET A 15 0.60 2.48 -6.36
C MET A 15 2.06 2.84 -6.66
N SER A 16 3.00 1.96 -6.34
CA SER A 16 4.42 2.15 -6.59
C SER A 16 4.77 2.13 -8.09
N LYS A 17 3.95 1.49 -8.94
CA LYS A 17 4.10 1.59 -10.40
C LYS A 17 3.65 2.95 -10.94
N GLN A 18 2.60 3.52 -10.35
CA GLN A 18 2.07 4.82 -10.76
C GLN A 18 2.93 5.97 -10.23
N GLU A 19 3.34 5.87 -8.96
CA GLU A 19 4.18 6.85 -8.28
C GLU A 19 5.38 6.18 -7.59
N PRO A 20 6.47 5.92 -8.33
CA PRO A 20 7.67 5.29 -7.77
C PRO A 20 8.41 6.16 -6.74
N LYS A 21 8.02 7.43 -6.59
CA LYS A 21 8.57 8.35 -5.58
C LYS A 21 7.91 8.21 -4.21
N LEU A 22 6.72 7.59 -4.13
CA LEU A 22 6.05 7.39 -2.86
C LEU A 22 6.72 6.30 -2.04
N GLN A 23 6.94 6.56 -0.75
CA GLN A 23 7.42 5.55 0.18
C GLN A 23 6.29 4.58 0.57
N ASN A 24 6.66 3.32 0.74
CA ASN A 24 5.75 2.26 1.19
C ASN A 24 5.07 2.57 2.54
N SER A 25 5.71 3.34 3.41
CA SER A 25 5.17 3.79 4.69
C SER A 25 3.96 4.71 4.52
N GLU A 26 4.06 5.69 3.64
CA GLU A 26 2.98 6.63 3.31
C GLU A 26 1.81 5.91 2.63
N ILE A 27 2.11 5.03 1.66
CA ILE A 27 1.08 4.20 1.01
C ILE A 27 0.37 3.33 2.06
N SER A 28 1.11 2.75 3.02
CA SER A 28 0.51 1.90 4.06
C SER A 28 -0.38 2.69 5.02
N LYS A 29 -0.06 3.97 5.31
CA LYS A 29 -0.94 4.84 6.10
C LYS A 29 -2.26 5.10 5.38
N ASP A 30 -2.22 5.39 4.09
CA ASP A 30 -3.43 5.70 3.33
C ASP A 30 -4.26 4.44 3.05
N LEU A 31 -3.63 3.32 2.74
CA LEU A 31 -4.29 2.02 2.64
C LEU A 31 -4.95 1.61 3.96
N GLY A 32 -4.35 1.94 5.10
CA GLY A 32 -4.92 1.68 6.43
C GLY A 32 -6.10 2.59 6.80
N LYS A 33 -6.27 3.74 6.15
CA LYS A 33 -7.47 4.58 6.29
C LYS A 33 -8.61 4.12 5.38
N MET A 34 -8.27 3.50 4.25
CA MET A 34 -9.22 3.04 3.24
C MET A 34 -9.86 1.69 3.61
N TRP A 35 -9.10 0.84 4.29
CA TRP A 35 -9.57 -0.42 4.86
C TRP A 35 -10.37 -0.21 6.14
#